data_AF-A0A7K5KGG3-F1
#
_entry.id   AF-A0A7K5KGG3-F1
#
_cell.length_a   1.000
_cell.length_b   1.000
_cell.length_c   1.000
_cell.angle_alpha   90.00
_cell.angle_beta   90.00
_cell.angle_gamma   90.00
#
_symmetry.space_group_name_H-M   'P 1'
#
loop_
_entity.id
_entity.type
_entity.pdbx_description
1 polymer ?
#
loop_
_entity_poly.entity_id
_entity_poly.type
_entity_poly.pdbx_seq_one_letter_code
_entity_poly.pdbx_strand_id
1 'polypeptide(L)'
;VPVDGSHWLSMREVLDSLRHRGHEIVVVAPEVNWYIKPSKNFVMKSYAVPLTQEEMKKEFQAFLQISFEEGSFLTRFLKAYKGMKRLGEMSVLSCEWLLKNQELIKYLEESKF
;
A
#
# COMPACT_ATOMS: atom_id res chain seq x y z
N VAL A 1 8.58 -6.37 1.48
CA VAL A 1 7.45 -5.88 2.30
C VAL A 1 6.19 -6.02 1.47
N PRO A 2 5.19 -6.78 1.92
CA PRO A 2 3.94 -6.95 1.18
C PRO A 2 3.19 -5.63 1.12
N VAL A 3 2.81 -5.23 -0.09
CA VAL A 3 2.02 -4.01 -0.34
C VAL A 3 0.53 -4.36 -0.23
N ASP A 4 -0.34 -3.36 -0.11
CA ASP A 4 -1.79 -3.56 -0.16
C ASP A 4 -2.25 -4.26 -1.47
N GLY A 5 -3.50 -4.70 -1.52
CA GLY A 5 -4.05 -5.48 -2.63
C GLY A 5 -3.89 -6.98 -2.43
N SER A 6 -3.69 -7.72 -3.52
CA SER A 6 -3.54 -9.17 -3.49
C SER A 6 -2.40 -9.65 -2.60
N HIS A 7 -1.28 -8.91 -2.57
CA HIS A 7 -0.15 -9.22 -1.70
C HIS A 7 -0.53 -9.20 -0.22
N TRP A 8 -1.30 -8.19 0.22
CA TRP A 8 -1.81 -8.12 1.59
C TRP A 8 -2.80 -9.25 1.90
N LEU A 9 -3.72 -9.55 0.97
CA LEU A 9 -4.69 -10.64 1.16
C LEU A 9 -3.99 -11.98 1.41
N SER A 10 -2.93 -12.29 0.65
CA SER A 10 -2.12 -13.50 0.87
C SER A 10 -1.37 -13.49 2.19
N MET A 11 -0.96 -12.31 2.68
CA MET A 11 -0.24 -12.19 3.94
C MET A 11 -1.10 -12.43 5.17
N ARG A 12 -2.42 -12.27 5.09
CA ARG A 12 -3.31 -12.43 6.24
C ARG A 12 -3.16 -13.80 6.90
N GLU A 13 -3.12 -14.86 6.11
CA GLU A 13 -2.92 -16.23 6.62
C GLU A 13 -1.56 -16.40 7.32
N VAL A 14 -0.52 -15.73 6.80
CA VAL A 14 0.82 -15.74 7.40
C VAL A 14 0.81 -15.02 8.75
N LEU A 15 0.16 -13.85 8.84
CA LEU A 15 0.03 -13.10 10.09
C LEU A 15 -0.73 -13.90 11.15
N ASP A 16 -1.81 -14.57 10.74
CA ASP A 16 -2.60 -15.40 11.63
C ASP A 16 -1.77 -16.57 12.18
N SER A 17 -1.03 -17.27 11.32
CA SER A 17 -0.12 -18.34 11.75
C SER A 17 0.97 -17.85 12.70
N LEU A 18 1.59 -16.69 12.42
CA LEU A 18 2.60 -16.09 13.29
C LEU A 18 2.02 -15.72 14.66
N ARG A 19 0.80 -15.16 14.69
CA ARG A 19 0.11 -14.83 15.93
C ARG A 19 -0.17 -16.07 16.78
N HIS A 20 -0.64 -17.16 16.16
CA HIS A 20 -0.87 -18.43 16.86
C HIS A 20 0.42 -19.05 17.42
N ARG A 21 1.57 -18.76 16.81
CA ARG A 21 2.89 -19.17 17.30
C ARG A 21 3.45 -18.27 18.42
N GLY A 22 2.68 -17.28 18.86
CA GLY A 22 3.07 -16.37 19.94
C GLY A 22 3.88 -15.16 19.50
N HIS A 23 3.96 -14.87 18.19
CA HIS A 23 4.62 -13.66 17.72
C HIS A 23 3.73 -12.42 17.93
N GLU A 24 4.36 -11.34 18.37
CA GLU A 24 3.79 -10.00 18.29
C GLU A 24 4.06 -9.42 16.91
N ILE A 25 3.02 -8.84 16.32
CA ILE A 25 3.04 -8.39 14.93
C ILE A 25 2.57 -6.95 14.91
N VAL A 26 3.36 -6.08 14.29
CA VAL A 26 2.96 -4.70 13.96
C VAL A 26 2.83 -4.55 12.46
N VAL A 27 1.69 -4.02 12.03
CA VAL A 27 1.41 -3.70 10.62
C VAL A 27 1.34 -2.19 10.47
N VAL A 28 2.23 -1.65 9.63
CA VAL A 28 2.28 -0.22 9.30
C VAL A 28 1.62 -0.01 7.94
N ALA A 29 0.63 0.89 7.87
CA ALA A 29 -0.09 1.18 6.63
C ALA A 29 -0.57 2.63 6.58
N PRO A 30 -0.73 3.24 5.38
CA PRO A 30 -1.37 4.53 5.26
C PRO A 30 -2.85 4.44 5.69
N GLU A 31 -3.41 5.53 6.19
CA GLU A 31 -4.84 5.65 6.52
C GLU A 31 -5.71 5.39 5.28
N VAL A 32 -5.24 5.84 4.13
CA VAL A 32 -5.86 5.56 2.83
C VAL A 32 -5.29 4.27 2.26
N ASN A 33 -6.06 3.20 2.38
CA ASN A 33 -5.73 1.86 1.93
C ASN A 33 -6.97 1.11 1.41
N TRP A 34 -6.75 0.07 0.62
CA TRP A 34 -7.78 -0.80 0.08
C TRP A 34 -8.25 -1.84 1.10
N TYR A 35 -7.35 -2.70 1.58
CA TYR A 35 -7.72 -3.93 2.29
C TYR A 35 -7.10 -4.06 3.69
N ILE A 36 -6.21 -3.14 4.08
CA ILE A 36 -5.54 -3.19 5.39
C ILE A 36 -6.46 -2.58 6.45
N LYS A 37 -7.15 -3.44 7.22
CA LYS A 37 -8.08 -3.04 8.27
C LYS A 37 -7.61 -3.53 9.65
N PRO A 38 -7.99 -2.86 10.75
CA PRO A 38 -7.67 -3.32 12.09
C PRO A 38 -8.14 -4.76 12.33
N SER A 39 -7.32 -5.54 13.03
CA SER A 39 -7.59 -6.93 13.37
C SER A 39 -7.12 -7.21 14.80
N LYS A 40 -7.66 -8.27 15.42
CA LYS A 40 -7.16 -8.76 16.72
C LYS A 40 -5.82 -9.49 16.61
N ASN A 41 -5.41 -9.85 15.39
CA ASN A 41 -4.24 -10.71 15.15
C ASN A 41 -2.92 -9.93 15.06
N PHE A 42 -2.98 -8.60 14.95
CA PHE A 42 -1.81 -7.72 14.90
C PHE A 42 -2.15 -6.33 15.44
N VAL A 43 -1.12 -5.58 15.85
CA VAL A 43 -1.26 -4.15 16.16
C VAL A 43 -1.12 -3.37 14.87
N MET A 44 -2.10 -2.52 14.56
CA MET A 44 -2.05 -1.64 13.39
C MET A 44 -1.53 -0.26 13.78
N LYS A 45 -0.56 0.26 13.04
CA LYS A 45 -0.09 1.64 13.12
C LYS A 45 -0.37 2.33 11.78
N SER A 46 -1.17 3.39 11.82
CA SER A 46 -1.52 4.16 10.63
C SER A 46 -0.78 5.49 10.57
N TYR A 47 -0.61 6.00 9.35
CA TYR A 47 -0.07 7.34 9.11
C TYR A 47 -0.87 8.06 8.02
N ALA A 48 -1.01 9.37 8.17
CA ALA A 48 -1.69 10.22 7.22
C ALA A 48 -0.87 10.37 5.92
N VAL A 49 -1.57 10.41 4.79
CA VAL A 49 -1.02 10.69 3.47
C VAL A 49 -1.90 11.72 2.77
N PRO A 50 -1.36 12.63 1.94
CA PRO A 50 -2.12 13.65 1.23
C PRO A 50 -2.70 13.05 -0.06
N LEU A 51 -3.40 11.94 0.08
CA LEU A 51 -4.04 11.20 -1.00
C LEU A 51 -5.42 10.80 -0.49
N THR A 52 -6.47 11.00 -1.29
CA THR A 52 -7.79 10.48 -0.96
C THR A 52 -8.02 9.08 -1.51
N GLN A 53 -9.02 8.38 -0.97
CA GLN A 53 -9.39 7.07 -1.48
C GLN A 53 -9.95 7.15 -2.90
N GLU A 54 -10.63 8.25 -3.27
CA GLU A 54 -11.09 8.48 -4.63
C GLU A 54 -9.93 8.71 -5.61
N GLU A 55 -8.90 9.47 -5.23
CA GLU A 55 -7.71 9.70 -6.07
C GLU A 55 -6.98 8.39 -6.36
N MET A 56 -6.74 7.58 -5.32
CA MET A 56 -6.15 6.25 -5.47
C MET A 56 -6.98 5.34 -6.37
N LYS A 57 -8.31 5.32 -6.18
CA LYS A 57 -9.22 4.54 -7.01
C LYS A 57 -9.20 5.00 -8.47
N LYS A 58 -9.19 6.31 -8.70
CA LYS A 58 -9.20 6.90 -10.03
C LYS A 58 -7.95 6.54 -10.81
N GLU A 59 -6.76 6.71 -10.24
CA GLU A 59 -5.51 6.38 -10.93
C GLU A 59 -5.39 4.87 -11.17
N PHE A 60 -5.81 4.04 -10.21
CA PHE A 60 -5.81 2.58 -10.39
C PHE A 60 -6.79 2.13 -11.50
N GLN A 61 -8.00 2.69 -11.53
CA GLN A 61 -8.98 2.41 -12.59
C GLN A 61 -8.49 2.88 -13.95
N ALA A 62 -7.89 4.07 -14.03
CA ALA A 62 -7.28 4.57 -15.25
C ALA A 62 -6.18 3.64 -15.76
N PHE A 63 -5.33 3.12 -14.85
CA PHE A 63 -4.31 2.15 -15.20
C PHE A 63 -4.90 0.84 -15.76
N LEU A 64 -5.95 0.30 -15.14
CA LEU A 64 -6.62 -0.91 -15.62
C LEU A 64 -7.30 -0.71 -16.98
N GLN A 65 -7.94 0.44 -17.19
CA GLN A 65 -8.63 0.78 -18.45
C GLN A 65 -7.69 0.71 -19.66
N ILE A 66 -6.40 1.05 -19.51
CA ILE A 66 -5.40 1.00 -20.59
C ILE A 66 -5.31 -0.40 -21.22
N SER A 67 -5.56 -1.46 -20.45
CA SER A 67 -5.52 -2.83 -20.95
C SER A 67 -6.61 -3.12 -21.99
N PHE A 68 -7.73 -2.40 -21.91
CA PHE A 68 -8.89 -2.52 -22.79
C PHE A 68 -8.90 -1.48 -23.91
N GLU A 69 -7.97 -0.53 -23.92
CA GLU A 69 -7.91 0.48 -24.96
C GLU A 69 -7.40 -0.11 -26.29
N GLU A 70 -8.10 0.24 -27.36
CA GLU A 70 -7.68 -0.04 -28.73
C GLU A 70 -6.57 0.92 -29.19
N GLY A 71 -5.87 0.54 -30.27
CA GLY A 71 -4.85 1.35 -30.91
C GLY A 71 -3.51 0.66 -31.08
N SER A 72 -2.52 1.40 -31.60
CA SER A 72 -1.20 0.85 -31.86
C SER A 72 -0.51 0.38 -30.58
N PHE A 73 0.34 -0.64 -30.70
CA PHE A 73 1.14 -1.15 -29.58
C PHE A 73 1.94 -0.04 -28.89
N LEU A 74 2.59 0.84 -29.66
CA LEU A 74 3.40 1.93 -29.13
C LEU A 74 2.56 2.91 -28.30
N THR A 75 1.38 3.29 -28.78
CA THR A 75 0.46 4.17 -28.05
C THR A 75 0.03 3.54 -26.72
N ARG A 76 -0.37 2.26 -26.75
CA ARG A 76 -0.79 1.52 -25.55
C ARG A 76 0.36 1.38 -24.56
N PHE A 77 1.56 1.05 -25.03
CA PHE A 77 2.76 0.96 -24.21
C PHE A 77 3.09 2.29 -23.51
N LEU A 78 3.09 3.41 -24.25
CA LEU A 78 3.36 4.73 -23.68
C LEU A 78 2.32 5.14 -22.63
N LYS A 79 1.05 4.80 -22.85
CA LYS A 79 -0.01 5.02 -21.85
C LYS A 79 0.20 4.16 -20.61
N ALA A 80 0.48 2.86 -20.78
CA ALA A 80 0.76 1.95 -19.67
C ALA A 80 1.95 2.42 -18.83
N TYR A 81 3.03 2.87 -19.50
CA TYR A 81 4.19 3.46 -18.82
C TYR A 81 3.80 4.71 -18.00
N LYS A 82 3.02 5.63 -18.58
CA LYS A 82 2.55 6.83 -17.85
C LYS A 82 1.67 6.46 -16.65
N GLY A 83 0.76 5.50 -16.80
CA GLY A 83 -0.10 5.02 -15.71
C GLY A 83 0.71 4.36 -14.59
N MET A 84 1.65 3.48 -14.95
CA MET A 84 2.56 2.85 -13.99
C MET A 84 3.44 3.88 -13.27
N LYS A 85 3.92 4.89 -13.99
CA LYS A 85 4.69 5.99 -13.40
C LYS A 85 3.88 6.73 -12.32
N ARG A 86 2.61 7.07 -12.59
CA ARG A 86 1.74 7.74 -11.61
C ARG A 86 1.48 6.89 -10.37
N LEU A 87 1.19 5.59 -10.54
CA LEU A 87 1.03 4.67 -9.41
C LEU A 87 2.34 4.54 -8.59
N GLY A 88 3.48 4.56 -9.27
CA GLY A 88 4.80 4.62 -8.64
C GLY A 88 5.00 5.90 -7.83
N GLU A 89 4.68 7.07 -8.39
CA GLU A 89 4.75 8.37 -7.72
C GLU A 89 3.88 8.42 -6.46
N MET A 90 2.65 7.86 -6.51
CA MET A 90 1.80 7.72 -5.34
C MET A 90 2.42 6.83 -4.25
N SER A 91 3.08 5.74 -4.66
CA SER A 91 3.76 4.84 -3.73
C SER A 91 4.96 5.53 -3.06
N VAL A 92 5.77 6.27 -3.83
CA VAL A 92 6.89 7.06 -3.30
C VAL A 92 6.38 8.13 -2.33
N LEU A 93 5.30 8.85 -2.70
CA LEU A 93 4.67 9.84 -1.84
C LEU A 93 4.23 9.21 -0.50
N SER A 94 3.60 8.03 -0.52
CA SER A 94 3.24 7.32 0.71
C SER A 94 4.46 7.02 1.58
N CYS A 95 5.57 6.57 0.98
CA CYS A 95 6.83 6.32 1.69
C CYS A 95 7.41 7.61 2.30
N GLU A 96 7.40 8.72 1.56
CA GLU A 96 7.87 10.01 2.09
C GLU A 96 7.06 10.46 3.31
N TRP A 97 5.74 10.29 3.28
CA TRP A 97 4.87 10.65 4.39
C TRP A 97 5.00 9.72 5.59
N LEU A 98 5.27 8.43 5.37
CA LEU A 98 5.68 7.52 6.43
C LEU A 98 6.94 8.02 7.13
N LEU A 99 7.99 8.36 6.37
CA LEU A 99 9.27 8.82 6.92
C LEU A 99 9.16 10.20 7.61
N LYS A 100 8.20 11.03 7.19
CA LYS A 100 7.90 12.31 7.86
C LYS A 100 7.17 12.12 9.19
N ASN A 101 6.51 10.99 9.43
CA ASN A 101 5.82 10.70 10.69
C ASN A 101 6.84 10.33 11.79
N GLN A 102 7.42 11.35 12.42
CA GLN A 102 8.48 11.20 13.43
C GLN A 102 8.05 10.36 14.64
N GLU A 103 6.79 10.47 15.06
CA GLU A 103 6.26 9.67 16.17
C GLU A 103 6.27 8.17 15.84
N LEU A 104 5.79 7.83 14.65
CA LEU A 104 5.76 6.44 14.19
C LEU A 104 7.17 5.89 13.96
N ILE A 105 8.06 6.67 13.33
CA ILE A 105 9.46 6.25 13.12
C ILE A 105 10.16 6.01 14.45
N LYS A 106 10.01 6.94 15.41
CA LYS A 106 10.56 6.76 16.76
C LYS A 106 10.02 5.51 17.46
N TYR A 107 8.72 5.25 17.37
CA TYR A 107 8.13 4.02 17.90
C TYR A 107 8.76 2.77 17.30
N LEU A 108 9.00 2.74 15.98
CA LEU A 108 9.60 1.59 15.31
C LEU A 108 11.07 1.38 15.75
N GLU A 109 11.84 2.46 15.90
CA GLU A 109 13.22 2.42 16.38
C GLU A 109 13.31 1.92 17.84
N GLU A 110 12.44 2.41 18.72
CA GLU A 110 12.43 2.06 20.14
C GLU A 110 11.92 0.63 20.39
N SER A 111 11.04 0.12 19.53
CA SER A 111 10.45 -1.22 19.67
C SER A 111 11.45 -2.35 19.41
N LYS A 112 12.58 -2.09 18.73
CA LYS A 112 13.66 -3.06 18.49
C LYS A 112 13.17 -4.42 17.94
N PHE A 113 12.23 -4.37 16.99
CA PHE A 113 11.76 -5.56 16.25
C PHE A 113 12.90 -6.26 15.50
#